data_AF-A0A4Q3E1U1-F1
#
_entry.id   AF-A0A4Q3E1U1-F1
#
_cell.length_a   1.000
_cell.length_b   1.000
_cell.length_c   1.000
_cell.angle_alpha   90.00
_cell.angle_beta   90.00
_cell.angle_gamma   90.00
#
_symmetry.space_group_name_H-M   'P 1'
#
loop_
_entity.id
_entity.type
_entity.pdbx_description
1 polymer ?
#
loop_
_entity_poly.entity_id
_entity_poly.type
_entity_poly.pdbx_seq_one_letter_code
_entity_poly.pdbx_strand_id
1 'polypeptide(L)' 'MLDIIYSDGHLVAINKPHGLLVHRTGIADDAEEFALQLLRDQLGQKVYPCHR' A
#
# COMPACT_ATOMS: atom_id res chain seq x y z
N MET A 1 5.20 -6.55 6.95
CA MET A 1 5.71 -6.73 5.57
C MET A 1 4.55 -7.18 4.70
N LEU A 2 4.28 -6.49 3.59
CA LEU A 2 3.20 -6.82 2.66
C LEU A 2 3.63 -7.96 1.72
N ASP A 3 2.68 -8.84 1.43
CA ASP A 3 2.87 -9.95 0.49
C ASP A 3 2.83 -9.44 -0.95
N ILE A 4 3.98 -9.48 -1.65
CA ILE A 4 4.10 -9.04 -3.04
C ILE A 4 3.84 -10.25 -3.94
N ILE A 5 2.74 -10.18 -4.71
CA ILE A 5 2.34 -11.23 -5.65
C ILE A 5 2.83 -10.97 -7.08
N TYR A 6 3.27 -9.74 -7.36
CA TYR A 6 3.86 -9.34 -8.64
C TYR A 6 4.74 -8.10 -8.47
N SER A 7 5.88 -8.05 -9.17
CA SER A 7 6.72 -6.85 -9.26
C SER A 7 7.50 -6.83 -10.57
N ASP A 8 7.48 -5.70 -11.26
CA ASP A 8 8.37 -5.40 -12.38
C ASP A 8 8.91 -3.95 -12.25
N GLY A 9 9.50 -3.41 -13.33
CA GLY A 9 10.04 -2.05 -13.34
C GLY A 9 9.01 -0.91 -13.37
N HIS A 10 7.72 -1.23 -13.49
CA HIS A 10 6.62 -0.27 -13.66
C HIS A 10 5.51 -0.44 -12.62
N LEU A 11 5.22 -1.68 -12.21
CA LEU A 11 4.08 -2.05 -11.38
C LEU A 11 4.48 -3.01 -10.27
N VAL A 12 3.76 -2.89 -9.16
CA VAL A 12 3.81 -3.82 -8.03
C VAL A 12 2.38 -4.13 -7.60
N ALA A 13 2.08 -5.42 -7.40
CA ALA A 13 0.82 -5.88 -6.85
C ALA A 13 1.05 -6.61 -5.53
N ILE A 14 0.20 -6.32 -4.56
CA ILE A 14 0.23 -6.91 -3.22
C ILE A 14 -1.05 -7.67 -2.94
N ASN A 15 -0.94 -8.75 -2.18
CA ASN A 15 -2.08 -9.36 -1.53
C ASN A 15 -2.43 -8.55 -0.27
N LYS A 16 -3.31 -7.57 -0.44
CA LYS A 16 -3.69 -6.64 0.63
C LYS A 16 -4.54 -7.36 1.68
N PRO A 17 -4.15 -7.38 2.97
CA PRO A 17 -4.98 -7.96 4.01
C PRO A 17 -6.31 -7.20 4.18
N HIS A 18 -7.29 -7.88 4.74
CA HIS A 18 -8.56 -7.26 5.14
C HIS A 18 -8.30 -6.19 6.22
N GLY A 19 -9.15 -5.16 6.29
CA GLY A 19 -9.02 -4.07 7.27
C GLY A 19 -7.91 -3.04 6.97
N LEU A 20 -6.91 -3.37 6.15
CA LEU A 20 -5.87 -2.42 5.75
C LEU A 20 -6.40 -1.43 4.69
N LEU A 21 -6.31 -0.14 5.00
CA LEU A 21 -6.67 0.95 4.10
C LEU A 21 -5.59 1.19 3.05
N VAL A 22 -5.99 1.54 1.83
CA VAL A 22 -5.05 1.81 0.72
C VAL A 22 -4.34 3.15 0.93
N HIS A 23 -5.11 4.20 1.24
CA HIS A 23 -4.63 5.54 1.56
C HIS A 23 -5.58 6.23 2.54
N ARG A 24 -5.11 7.33 3.15
CA ARG A 24 -5.90 8.12 4.10
C ARG A 24 -7.21 8.60 3.46
N THR A 25 -8.31 8.29 4.11
CA THR A 25 -9.63 8.88 3.85
C THR A 25 -10.00 9.81 4.99
N GLY A 26 -10.76 10.87 4.74
CA GLY A 26 -11.20 11.82 5.79
C GLY A 26 -12.06 11.21 6.91
N ILE A 27 -12.44 9.93 6.80
CA ILE A 27 -13.20 9.17 7.80
C ILE A 27 -12.27 8.38 8.74
N ALA A 28 -11.02 8.16 8.34
CA ALA A 28 -10.08 7.28 9.02
C ALA A 28 -8.90 8.07 9.59
N ASP A 29 -9.20 8.99 10.50
CA ASP A 29 -8.17 9.83 11.12
C ASP A 29 -7.29 9.05 12.11
N ASP A 30 -7.85 7.99 12.73
CA ASP A 30 -7.19 7.10 13.67
C ASP A 30 -6.36 5.98 13.03
N ALA A 31 -6.43 5.82 11.69
CA ALA A 31 -5.64 4.81 11.00
C ALA A 31 -4.19 5.31 10.83
N GLU A 32 -3.26 4.66 11.52
CA GLU A 32 -1.84 5.01 11.49
C GLU A 32 -1.09 4.36 10.30
N GLU A 33 -1.58 3.21 9.81
CA GLU A 33 -0.91 2.43 8.77
C GLU A 33 -1.74 2.28 7.49
N PHE A 34 -1.13 2.61 6.34
CA PHE A 34 -1.74 2.50 5.02
C PHE A 34 -0.89 1.64 4.09
N ALA A 35 -1.53 0.90 3.19
CA ALA A 35 -0.84 0.02 2.24
C ALA A 35 0.23 0.77 1.43
N LEU A 36 -0.04 2.01 0.98
CA LEU A 36 0.95 2.81 0.26
C LEU A 36 2.18 3.18 1.09
N GLN A 37 2.01 3.45 2.38
CA GLN A 37 3.13 3.79 3.27
C GLN A 37 3.98 2.54 3.53
N LEU A 38 3.32 1.45 3.93
CA LEU A 38 3.99 0.17 4.18
C LEU A 38 4.74 -0.31 2.94
N LEU A 39 4.13 -0.20 1.75
CA LEU A 39 4.76 -0.63 0.51
C LEU A 39 5.93 0.28 0.10
N ARG A 40 5.78 1.61 0.26
CA ARG A 40 6.87 2.56 0.05
C ARG A 40 8.07 2.23 0.94
N ASP A 41 7.81 1.99 2.22
CA ASP A 41 8.86 1.75 3.22
C ASP A 41 9.53 0.39 2.98
N GLN A 42 8.76 -0.63 2.58
CA GLN A 42 9.27 -1.94 2.19
C GLN A 42 10.13 -1.90 0.91
N LEU A 43 9.75 -1.11 -0.09
CA LEU A 43 10.47 -1.03 -1.37
C LEU A 43 11.58 0.04 -1.38
N GLY A 44 11.63 0.90 -0.37
CA GLY A 44 12.55 2.05 -0.33
C GLY A 44 12.30 3.08 -1.44
N GLN A 45 11.11 3.09 -2.05
CA GLN A 45 10.78 3.98 -3.18
C GLN A 45 9.32 4.44 -3.12
N LYS A 46 9.04 5.62 -3.68
CA LYS A 46 7.68 6.17 -3.74
C LYS A 46 6.82 5.37 -4.72
N VAL A 47 5.63 4.98 -4.29
CA VAL A 47 4.62 4.29 -5.10
C VAL A 47 3.33 5.11 -5.16
N TYR A 48 2.51 4.86 -6.19
CA TYR A 48 1.21 5.49 -6.39
C TYR A 48 0.13 4.43 -6.62
N PRO A 49 -1.09 4.62 -6.10
CA PRO A 49 -2.18 3.67 -6.29
C PRO A 49 -2.71 3.78 -7.72
N CYS A 50 -2.82 2.65 -8.43
CA CYS A 50 -3.55 2.57 -9.69
C CYS A 50 -5.06 2.39 -9.49
N HIS A 51 -5.47 1.79 -8.37
CA HIS A 51 -6.86 1.58 -7.95
C HIS A 51 -6.97 1.53 -6.42
N ARG A 52 -8.20 1.58 -5.87
CA ARG A 52 -8.48 1.48 -4.43
C ARG A 52 -9.73 0.66 -4.14
#